data_AF-A0A0C2WX16-F1
#
_entry.id   AF-A0A0C2WX16-F1
#
_cell.length_a   1.000
_cell.length_b   1.000
_cell.length_c   1.000
_cell.angle_alpha   90.00
_cell.angle_beta   90.00
_cell.angle_gamma   90.00
#
_symmetry.space_group_name_H-M   'P 1'
#
loop_
_entity.id
_entity.type
_entity.pdbx_description
1 polymer ?
#
loop_
_entity_poly.entity_id
_entity_poly.type
_entity_poly.pdbx_seq_one_letter_code
_entity_poly.pdbx_strand_id
1 'polypeptide(L)'
;DNFTDVGEIAFNGSSPCSRSSIRLGGQEYETSRFFSKVGWKNDLGFTGPDGVDYKWRLRNKALQLVRRNADKTPIALFHPRVIGWPRKPRLASLEIFSEGTHMVDLIVVAYVFVQEV
;
A
#
# COMPACT_ATOMS: atom_id res chain seq x y z
N ASP A 1 19.78 -17.31 4.90
CA ASP A 1 18.59 -16.95 4.12
C ASP A 1 17.33 -17.57 4.72
N ASN A 2 16.78 -16.96 5.77
CA ASN A 2 15.46 -17.30 6.30
C ASN A 2 14.59 -16.05 6.15
N PHE A 3 14.01 -15.87 4.97
CA PHE A 3 12.94 -14.88 4.82
C PHE A 3 11.68 -15.48 5.46
N THR A 4 11.15 -14.82 6.48
CA THR A 4 9.83 -15.16 7.02
C THR A 4 8.77 -14.64 6.04
N ASP A 5 7.81 -15.49 5.69
CA ASP A 5 6.67 -15.05 4.89
C ASP A 5 5.85 -14.04 5.68
N VAL A 6 5.72 -12.84 5.12
CA VAL A 6 4.98 -11.73 5.72
C VAL A 6 3.52 -11.75 5.28
N GLY A 7 3.25 -12.22 4.05
CA GLY A 7 1.90 -12.29 3.52
C GLY A 7 1.81 -12.68 2.04
N GLU A 8 0.63 -13.15 1.66
CA GLU A 8 0.31 -13.67 0.32
C GLU A 8 -0.87 -12.87 -0.28
N ILE A 9 -0.84 -12.65 -1.60
CA ILE A 9 -1.97 -12.07 -2.34
C ILE A 9 -2.38 -13.04 -3.43
N ALA A 10 -3.60 -13.56 -3.37
CA ALA A 10 -4.17 -14.44 -4.38
C ALA A 10 -5.11 -13.64 -5.29
N PHE A 11 -4.72 -13.43 -6.55
CA PHE A 11 -5.55 -12.76 -7.55
C PHE A 11 -6.43 -13.78 -8.30
N ASN A 12 -7.71 -13.85 -7.93
CA ASN A 12 -8.65 -14.83 -8.48
C ASN A 12 -9.63 -14.18 -9.47
N GLY A 13 -9.18 -13.82 -10.67
CA GLY A 13 -10.05 -13.29 -11.73
C GLY A 13 -9.32 -12.41 -12.75
N SER A 14 -10.04 -11.96 -13.78
CA SER A 14 -9.52 -11.01 -14.79
C SER A 14 -9.51 -9.55 -14.30
N SER A 15 -9.91 -9.29 -13.05
CA SER A 15 -9.89 -7.97 -12.43
C SER A 15 -9.40 -8.10 -10.97
N PRO A 16 -8.45 -7.26 -10.52
CA PRO A 16 -7.88 -7.32 -9.16
C PRO A 16 -8.91 -7.24 -8.02
N CYS A 17 -10.07 -6.64 -8.29
CA CYS A 17 -11.11 -6.37 -7.29
C CYS A 17 -12.20 -7.44 -7.18
N SER A 18 -12.31 -8.40 -8.10
CA SER A 18 -13.53 -9.25 -8.19
C SER A 18 -13.48 -10.56 -7.40
N ARG A 19 -12.31 -10.96 -6.84
CA ARG A 19 -12.22 -12.13 -5.94
C ARG A 19 -10.87 -12.34 -5.23
N SER A 20 -10.06 -11.29 -5.09
CA SER A 20 -8.72 -11.45 -4.51
C SER A 20 -8.76 -11.58 -2.98
N SER A 21 -7.84 -12.35 -2.41
CA SER A 21 -7.65 -12.44 -0.96
C SER A 21 -6.22 -12.09 -0.56
N ILE A 22 -6.07 -11.53 0.64
CA ILE A 22 -4.81 -11.20 1.28
C ILE A 22 -4.67 -12.08 2.51
N ARG A 23 -3.54 -12.77 2.64
CA ARG A 23 -3.15 -13.45 3.87
C ARG A 23 -2.05 -12.65 4.55
N LEU A 24 -2.27 -12.25 5.80
CA LEU A 24 -1.32 -11.47 6.59
C LEU A 24 -1.38 -11.95 8.04
N GLY A 25 -0.23 -12.31 8.62
CA GLY A 25 -0.16 -12.73 10.03
C GLY A 25 -1.07 -13.93 10.38
N GLY A 26 -1.29 -14.84 9.42
CA GLY A 26 -2.17 -16.00 9.58
C GLY A 26 -3.68 -15.71 9.47
N GLN A 27 -4.08 -14.46 9.19
CA GLN A 27 -5.46 -14.09 8.89
C GLN A 27 -5.66 -13.93 7.39
N GLU A 28 -6.83 -14.33 6.89
CA GLU A 28 -7.22 -14.15 5.49
C GLU A 28 -8.31 -13.09 5.37
N TYR A 29 -8.08 -12.11 4.50
CA TYR A 29 -8.97 -10.99 4.24
C TYR A 29 -9.41 -10.99 2.78
N GLU A 30 -10.72 -10.86 2.55
CA GLU A 30 -11.24 -10.55 1.22
C GLU A 30 -10.89 -9.10 0.85
N THR A 31 -10.24 -8.86 -0.29
CA THR A 31 -9.76 -7.51 -0.64
C THR A 31 -10.88 -6.50 -0.80
N SER A 32 -12.07 -6.94 -1.21
CA SER A 32 -13.29 -6.13 -1.34
C SER A 32 -13.81 -5.61 0.01
N ARG A 33 -13.48 -6.30 1.11
CA ARG A 33 -13.83 -5.92 2.48
C ARG A 33 -12.69 -5.19 3.16
N PHE A 34 -11.46 -5.57 2.86
CA PHE A 34 -10.27 -4.97 3.42
C PHE A 34 -10.04 -3.55 2.88
N PHE A 35 -10.18 -3.37 1.57
CA PHE A 35 -10.07 -2.07 0.92
C PHE A 35 -11.42 -1.49 0.57
N SER A 36 -11.54 -0.17 0.79
CA SER A 36 -12.69 0.63 0.37
C SER A 36 -12.25 1.70 -0.62
N LYS A 37 -13.04 1.94 -1.66
CA LYS A 37 -12.82 3.10 -2.55
C LYS A 37 -13.19 4.37 -1.80
N VAL A 38 -12.25 5.32 -1.68
CA VAL A 38 -12.43 6.50 -0.81
C VAL A 38 -11.93 7.77 -1.46
N GLY A 39 -12.75 8.82 -1.57
CA GLY A 39 -12.30 10.08 -2.17
C GLY A 39 -12.22 10.02 -3.71
N TRP A 40 -11.03 10.26 -4.29
CA TRP A 40 -10.85 10.30 -5.75
C TRP A 40 -10.84 8.88 -6.36
N LYS A 41 -11.05 8.80 -7.69
CA LYS A 41 -11.49 7.59 -8.42
C LYS A 41 -10.69 6.30 -8.14
N ASN A 42 -9.43 6.41 -7.72
CA ASN A 42 -8.51 5.28 -7.48
C ASN A 42 -7.87 5.29 -6.08
N ASP A 43 -8.34 6.15 -5.17
CA ASP A 43 -7.84 6.14 -3.79
C ASP A 43 -8.44 4.92 -3.06
N LEU A 44 -7.57 4.11 -2.45
CA LEU A 44 -7.95 2.90 -1.71
C LEU A 44 -7.67 3.08 -0.22
N GLY A 45 -8.69 2.90 0.60
CA GLY A 45 -8.63 3.08 2.05
C GLY A 45 -8.71 1.76 2.80
N PHE A 46 -8.07 1.70 3.96
CA PHE A 46 -8.14 0.59 4.90
C PHE A 46 -7.97 1.13 6.33
N THR A 47 -8.33 0.32 7.32
CA THR A 47 -8.11 0.61 8.74
C THR A 47 -6.93 -0.22 9.24
N GLY A 48 -5.96 0.43 9.87
CA GLY A 48 -4.77 -0.22 10.41
C GLY A 48 -5.06 -1.01 11.69
N PRO A 49 -4.08 -1.81 12.17
CA PRO A 49 -4.20 -2.59 13.40
C PRO A 49 -4.36 -1.71 14.66
N ASP A 50 -4.00 -0.43 14.55
CA ASP A 50 -4.18 0.61 15.56
C ASP A 50 -5.59 1.26 15.54
N GLY A 51 -6.49 0.76 14.68
CA GLY A 51 -7.85 1.31 14.53
C GLY A 51 -7.89 2.64 13.79
N VAL A 52 -6.79 3.05 13.14
CA VAL A 52 -6.72 4.32 12.41
C VAL A 52 -7.02 4.11 10.92
N ASP A 53 -7.77 5.03 10.33
CA ASP A 53 -8.05 5.01 8.91
C ASP A 53 -6.91 5.62 8.08
N TYR A 54 -6.53 4.88 7.04
CA TYR A 54 -5.52 5.26 6.06
C TYR A 54 -6.11 5.29 4.65
N LYS A 55 -5.34 5.87 3.73
CA LYS A 55 -5.58 5.71 2.30
C LYS A 55 -4.32 5.78 1.46
N TRP A 56 -4.25 4.90 0.48
CA TRP A 56 -3.40 5.02 -0.68
C TRP A 56 -3.99 6.01 -1.66
N ARG A 57 -3.16 6.91 -2.18
CA ARG A 57 -3.53 7.90 -3.19
C ARG A 57 -2.41 8.08 -4.20
N LEU A 58 -2.77 8.42 -5.43
CA LEU A 58 -1.80 8.84 -6.44
C LEU A 58 -1.65 10.37 -6.40
N ARG A 59 -0.46 10.86 -6.06
CA ARG A 59 -0.15 12.30 -6.07
C ARG A 59 1.16 12.56 -6.80
N ASN A 60 1.14 13.46 -7.78
CA ASN A 60 2.32 13.81 -8.59
C ASN A 60 3.02 12.58 -9.22
N LYS A 61 2.24 11.59 -9.69
CA LYS A 61 2.73 10.30 -10.21
C LYS A 61 3.47 9.41 -9.20
N ALA A 62 3.38 9.72 -7.91
CA ALA A 62 3.89 8.88 -6.82
C ALA A 62 2.73 8.35 -5.99
N LEU A 63 2.77 7.05 -5.69
CA LEU A 63 1.81 6.42 -4.79
C LEU A 63 2.17 6.80 -3.34
N GLN A 64 1.19 7.27 -2.57
CA GLN A 64 1.38 7.73 -1.20
C GLN A 64 0.37 7.07 -0.27
N LEU A 65 0.83 6.58 0.86
CA LEU A 65 -0.02 6.23 1.99
C LEU A 65 -0.09 7.41 2.95
N VAL A 66 -1.31 7.82 3.28
CA VAL A 66 -1.56 8.89 4.25
C VAL A 66 -2.59 8.47 5.28
N ARG A 67 -2.48 9.00 6.49
CA ARG A 67 -3.56 8.96 7.47
C ARG A 67 -4.75 9.77 6.95
N ARG A 68 -5.97 9.30 7.21
CA ARG A 68 -7.21 10.00 6.85
C ARG A 68 -7.60 11.04 7.91
N ASN A 69 -6.67 11.93 8.26
CA ASN A 69 -6.90 13.10 9.09
C ASN A 69 -6.89 14.38 8.23
N ALA A 70 -7.19 15.52 8.84
CA ALA A 70 -7.16 16.82 8.16
C ALA A 70 -5.78 17.11 7.53
N ASP A 71 -4.71 16.78 8.26
CA ASP A 71 -3.33 17.05 7.87
C ASP A 71 -2.79 16.10 6.79
N LYS A 72 -3.47 14.97 6.56
CA LYS A 72 -3.07 13.91 5.63
C LYS A 72 -1.63 13.47 5.88
N THR A 73 -1.33 13.18 7.15
CA THR A 73 0.01 12.82 7.63
C THR A 73 0.61 11.71 6.75
N PRO A 74 1.83 11.89 6.20
CA PRO A 74 2.46 10.90 5.34
C PRO A 74 2.89 9.68 6.17
N ILE A 75 2.61 8.49 5.65
CA ILE A 75 2.94 7.21 6.28
C ILE A 75 3.90 6.40 5.42
N ALA A 76 3.69 6.41 4.09
CA ALA A 76 4.63 5.85 3.14
C ALA A 76 4.59 6.61 1.81
N LEU A 77 5.71 6.59 1.09
CA LEU A 77 5.88 7.23 -0.21
C LEU A 77 6.66 6.32 -1.15
N PHE A 78 6.07 6.03 -2.31
CA PHE A 78 6.77 5.37 -3.39
C PHE A 78 7.63 6.35 -4.18
N HIS A 79 8.92 6.02 -4.29
CA HIS A 79 9.87 6.70 -5.14
C HIS A 79 10.05 5.90 -6.43
N PRO A 80 9.59 6.40 -7.59
CA PRO A 80 9.81 5.70 -8.84
C PRO A 80 11.30 5.67 -9.18
N ARG A 81 11.68 4.63 -9.94
CA ARG A 81 13.03 4.52 -10.51
C ARG A 81 13.33 5.78 -11.32
N VAL A 82 14.52 6.35 -11.10
CA VAL A 82 15.03 7.47 -11.89
C VAL A 82 16.22 6.98 -12.69
N ILE A 83 16.20 7.25 -13.99
CA ILE A 83 17.25 6.87 -14.93
C ILE A 83 17.89 8.17 -15.43
N GLY A 84 19.22 8.29 -15.32
CA GLY A 84 20.01 9.32 -16.00
C GLY A 84 19.80 10.78 -15.55
N TRP A 85 20.50 11.68 -16.25
CA TRP A 85 20.56 13.14 -16.01
C TRP A 85 19.23 13.86 -16.28
N PRO A 86 18.83 14.92 -15.54
CA PRO A 86 19.62 15.71 -14.58
C PRO A 86 19.59 15.21 -13.13
N ARG A 87 18.87 14.13 -12.84
CA ARG A 87 18.76 13.60 -11.48
C ARG A 87 19.75 12.45 -11.28
N LYS A 88 20.22 12.23 -10.06
CA LYS A 88 21.06 11.06 -9.78
C LYS A 88 20.22 9.80 -10.00
N PRO A 89 20.72 8.78 -10.74
CA PRO A 89 20.02 7.52 -10.89
C PRO A 89 19.71 6.90 -9.52
N ARG A 90 18.49 6.39 -9.36
CA ARG A 90 18.07 5.66 -8.15
C ARG A 90 17.12 4.53 -8.50
N LEU A 91 17.22 3.43 -7.75
CA LEU A 91 16.27 2.33 -7.82
C LEU A 91 14.90 2.79 -7.30
N ALA A 92 13.86 2.04 -7.68
CA ALA A 92 12.55 2.22 -7.09
C ALA A 92 12.61 1.82 -5.60
N SER A 93 11.95 2.58 -4.74
CA SER A 93 11.88 2.28 -3.31
C SER A 93 10.55 2.72 -2.72
N LEU A 94 10.10 2.00 -1.70
CA LEU A 94 9.00 2.41 -0.84
C LEU A 94 9.60 2.92 0.47
N GLU A 95 9.48 4.23 0.73
CA GLU A 95 9.88 4.84 1.99
C GLU A 95 8.72 4.75 2.97
N ILE A 96 8.96 4.24 4.17
CA ILE A 96 8.00 4.17 5.27
C ILE A 96 8.48 5.13 6.35
N PHE A 97 7.64 6.11 6.71
CA PHE A 97 7.96 7.07 7.78
C PHE A 97 7.79 6.44 9.16
N SER A 98 8.35 7.09 10.19
CA SER A 98 8.30 6.60 11.58
C SER A 98 6.89 6.21 12.03
N GLU A 99 5.89 7.00 11.63
CA GLU A 99 4.47 6.86 11.92
C GLU A 99 3.82 5.60 11.31
N GLY A 100 4.48 4.91 10.39
CA GLY A 100 4.02 3.65 9.79
C GLY A 100 4.81 2.42 10.26
N THR A 101 5.84 2.60 11.09
CA THR A 101 6.77 1.50 11.42
C THR A 101 6.11 0.39 12.25
N HIS A 102 5.03 0.68 12.97
CA HIS A 102 4.26 -0.32 13.72
C HIS A 102 3.46 -1.29 12.84
N MET A 103 3.35 -1.02 11.53
CA MET A 103 2.53 -1.80 10.60
C MET A 103 3.23 -2.03 9.24
N VAL A 104 4.56 -2.09 9.22
CA VAL A 104 5.37 -2.25 7.99
C VAL A 104 4.88 -3.39 7.11
N ASP A 105 4.64 -4.56 7.71
CA ASP A 105 4.17 -5.75 7.00
C ASP A 105 2.88 -5.50 6.23
N LEU A 106 1.91 -4.86 6.89
CA LEU A 106 0.65 -4.47 6.27
C LEU A 106 0.86 -3.42 5.16
N ILE A 107 1.73 -2.43 5.38
CA ILE A 107 2.02 -1.40 4.38
C ILE A 107 2.59 -2.04 3.11
N VAL A 108 3.52 -2.98 3.24
CA VAL A 108 4.18 -3.64 2.09
C VAL A 108 3.17 -4.49 1.32
N VAL A 109 2.37 -5.32 2.00
CA VAL A 109 1.35 -6.16 1.34
C VAL A 109 0.29 -5.30 0.67
N ALA A 110 -0.20 -4.26 1.36
CA ALA A 110 -1.17 -3.33 0.78
C ALA A 110 -0.61 -2.57 -0.43
N TYR A 111 0.66 -2.18 -0.39
CA TYR A 111 1.34 -1.53 -1.50
C TYR A 111 1.37 -2.40 -2.75
N VAL A 112 1.74 -3.69 -2.62
CA VAL A 112 1.77 -4.62 -3.75
C VAL A 112 0.38 -4.78 -4.36
N PHE A 113 -0.66 -4.93 -3.53
CA PHE A 113 -2.03 -5.00 -4.03
C PHE A 113 -2.42 -3.75 -4.84
N VAL A 114 -2.17 -2.56 -4.30
CA VAL A 114 -2.55 -1.28 -4.92
C VAL A 114 -1.79 -1.02 -6.22
N GLN A 115 -0.58 -1.55 -6.37
CA GLN A 115 0.20 -1.41 -7.60
C GLN A 115 -0.40 -2.20 -8.78
N GLU A 116 -1.11 -3.29 -8.50
CA GLU A 116 -1.75 -4.16 -9.51
C GLU A 116 -3.17 -3.71 -9.90
N VAL A 117 -3.76 -2.74 -9.17
CA VAL A 117 -5.12 -2.20 -9.38
C VAL A 117 -5.10 -0.94 -10.23
#